data_AF-A0A9D1BWE2-F1
#
_entry.id   AF-A0A9D1BWE2-F1
#
_cell.length_a   1.000
_cell.length_b   1.000
_cell.length_c   1.000
_cell.angle_alpha   90.00
_cell.angle_beta   90.00
_cell.angle_gamma   90.00
#
_symmetry.space_group_name_H-M   'P 1'
#
loop_
_entity.id
_entity.type
_entity.pdbx_description
1 polymer ?
#
loop_
_entity_poly.entity_id
_entity_poly.type
_entity_poly.pdbx_seq_one_letter_code
_entity_poly.pdbx_strand_id
1 'polypeptide(L)'
;MIAQFRTIIAFSPKAHIVHYFYLTVRRGEHKIYPMRKLKKHILLLCLIGFCSSIGLFAQKADFKKADILYRQKSYAEAIPIYEKGLQSKDSRSARSKLAYCYKMLNQVGKAAKLYEILAQDERIRPDDLYYYGEVLMSQGKYAEAKSWFLKYYELEPDEEKAFRMAKACDEVPFIEALFPQASVAEFPHNSPYDENSPVFYNNGIVFSSDKKTGVKLLKQKSGTTG
;
A
#
# COMPACT_ATOMS: atom_id res chain seq x y z
N MET A 1 26.23 -8.77 49.32
CA MET A 1 27.68 -8.50 49.21
C MET A 1 27.83 -7.09 48.67
N ILE A 2 28.21 -6.13 49.52
CA ILE A 2 28.25 -4.69 49.16
C ILE A 2 29.60 -4.39 48.52
N ALA A 3 29.61 -4.07 47.22
CA ALA A 3 30.79 -3.55 46.55
C ALA A 3 30.91 -2.05 46.87
N GLN A 4 31.96 -1.64 47.57
CA GLN A 4 32.25 -0.22 47.79
C GLN A 4 33.07 0.32 46.61
N PHE A 5 32.58 1.41 46.01
CA PHE A 5 33.23 2.10 44.91
C PHE A 5 33.99 3.32 45.43
N ARG A 6 35.32 3.35 45.25
CA ARG A 6 36.15 4.53 45.55
C ARG A 6 37.02 4.86 44.35
N THR A 7 37.00 6.12 43.93
CA THR A 7 37.85 6.65 42.86
C THR A 7 39.15 7.15 43.46
N ILE A 8 40.29 6.69 42.96
CA ILE A 8 41.61 7.21 43.34
C ILE A 8 42.24 7.90 42.13
N ILE A 9 42.79 9.09 42.36
CA ILE A 9 43.56 9.86 41.39
C ILE A 9 45.04 9.58 41.69
N ALA A 10 45.72 8.87 40.80
CA ALA A 10 47.16 8.63 40.91
C ALA A 10 47.90 9.44 39.84
N PHE A 11 48.94 10.17 40.26
CA PHE A 11 49.81 10.95 39.37
C PHE A 11 50.93 10.07 38.83
N SER A 12 51.02 9.97 37.50
CA SER A 12 52.16 9.37 36.80
C SER A 12 53.23 10.44 36.53
N PRO A 13 54.53 10.09 36.52
CA PRO A 13 55.63 11.03 36.27
C PRO A 13 55.61 11.64 34.85
N LYS A 14 54.84 11.07 33.92
CA LYS A 14 54.43 11.74 32.69
C LYS A 14 53.01 12.28 32.92
N ALA A 15 52.88 13.60 32.95
CA ALA A 15 51.73 14.42 33.39
C ALA A 15 50.36 14.08 32.77
N HIS A 16 49.85 12.89 33.04
CA HIS A 16 48.49 12.47 32.72
C HIS A 16 47.87 11.79 33.93
N ILE A 17 46.72 12.32 34.37
CA ILE A 17 45.89 11.72 35.40
C ILE A 17 45.35 10.39 34.87
N VAL A 18 45.70 9.28 35.51
CA VAL A 18 45.14 7.95 35.18
C VAL A 18 44.25 7.52 36.34
N HIS A 19 42.94 7.48 36.09
CA HIS A 19 41.98 6.94 37.04
C HIS A 19 42.09 5.41 37.08
N TYR A 20 42.07 4.83 38.27
CA TYR A 20 42.03 3.39 38.49
C TYR A 20 40.82 3.01 39.35
N PHE A 21 40.40 1.75 39.24
CA PHE A 21 39.29 1.19 39.99
C PHE A 21 39.77 -0.04 40.76
N TYR A 22 39.30 -0.21 41.99
CA TYR A 22 39.53 -1.42 42.79
C TYR A 22 38.21 -2.14 43.02
N LEU A 23 38.22 -3.46 42.85
CA LEU A 23 37.14 -4.36 43.27
C LEU A 23 37.71 -5.27 44.35
N THR A 24 37.26 -5.09 45.60
CA THR A 24 37.66 -5.95 46.71
C THR A 24 36.85 -7.23 46.66
N VAL A 25 37.44 -8.29 46.13
CA VAL A 25 36.91 -9.65 46.27
C VAL A 25 37.50 -10.20 47.57
N ARG A 26 36.67 -10.82 48.43
CA ARG A 26 37.04 -11.23 49.80
C ARG A 26 38.44 -11.87 49.88
N ARG A 27 39.19 -11.50 50.95
CA ARG A 27 40.59 -11.83 51.28
C ARG A 27 41.66 -11.14 50.41
N GLY A 28 42.02 -9.92 50.80
CA GLY A 28 43.39 -9.35 50.69
C GLY A 28 43.97 -9.07 49.30
N GLU A 29 43.41 -9.59 48.21
CA GLU A 29 43.95 -9.39 46.86
C GLU A 29 43.26 -8.23 46.13
N HIS A 30 44.05 -7.20 45.81
CA HIS A 30 43.61 -6.05 45.05
C HIS A 30 43.96 -6.23 43.56
N LYS A 31 42.98 -6.59 42.72
CA LYS A 31 43.17 -6.56 41.26
C LYS A 31 42.91 -5.14 40.72
N ILE A 32 43.96 -4.51 40.21
CA ILE A 32 43.93 -3.17 39.61
C ILE A 32 43.56 -3.30 38.14
N TYR A 33 42.44 -2.69 37.75
CA TYR A 33 42.06 -2.62 36.34
C TYR A 33 42.20 -1.18 35.82
N PRO A 34 42.93 -0.96 34.71
CA PRO A 34 43.02 0.37 34.12
C PRO A 34 41.65 0.80 33.57
N MET A 35 41.17 1.98 33.97
CA MET A 35 39.84 2.52 33.61
C MET A 35 39.59 2.56 32.09
N ARG A 36 40.65 2.67 31.27
CA ARG A 36 40.53 2.62 29.81
C ARG A 36 40.02 1.28 29.29
N LYS A 37 40.38 0.15 29.92
CA LYS A 37 39.88 -1.18 29.51
C LYS A 37 38.44 -1.39 30.01
N LEU A 38 38.11 -0.97 31.22
CA LEU A 38 36.76 -1.12 31.79
C LEU A 38 35.71 -0.26 31.04
N LYS A 39 36.06 0.99 30.69
CA LYS A 39 35.21 1.86 29.87
C LYS A 39 34.88 1.24 28.51
N LYS A 40 35.82 0.54 27.87
CA LYS A 40 35.59 -0.14 26.59
C LYS A 40 34.58 -1.30 26.69
N HIS A 41 34.63 -2.08 27.77
CA HIS A 41 33.71 -3.20 27.98
C HIS A 41 32.31 -2.72 28.39
N ILE A 42 32.23 -1.66 29.22
CA ILE A 42 30.96 -1.00 29.55
C ILE A 42 30.33 -0.39 28.29
N LEU A 43 31.12 0.30 27.46
CA LEU A 43 30.65 0.86 26.20
C LEU A 43 30.15 -0.23 25.24
N LEU A 44 30.85 -1.36 25.16
CA LEU A 44 30.46 -2.51 24.33
C LEU A 44 29.15 -3.17 24.80
N LEU A 45 28.96 -3.33 26.11
CA LEU A 45 27.72 -3.85 26.71
C LEU A 45 26.53 -2.88 26.49
N CYS A 46 26.76 -1.58 26.61
CA CYS A 46 25.75 -0.57 26.28
C CYS A 46 25.40 -0.59 24.78
N LEU A 47 26.38 -0.81 23.89
CA LEU A 47 26.15 -0.88 22.44
C LEU A 47 25.34 -2.12 22.05
N ILE A 48 25.62 -3.28 22.66
CA ILE A 48 24.89 -4.53 22.43
C ILE A 48 23.46 -4.45 22.97
N GLY A 49 23.26 -3.87 24.16
CA GLY A 49 21.93 -3.64 24.74
C GLY A 49 21.10 -2.59 23.97
N PHE A 50 21.76 -1.64 23.30
CA PHE A 50 21.11 -0.66 22.44
C PHE A 50 20.71 -1.25 21.07
N CYS A 51 21.45 -2.23 20.54
CA CYS A 51 21.09 -2.91 19.29
C CYS A 51 19.89 -3.86 19.45
N SER A 52 19.70 -4.48 20.62
CA SER A 52 18.59 -5.43 20.85
C SER A 52 17.23 -4.76 21.10
N SER A 53 17.16 -3.45 21.33
CA SER A 53 15.90 -2.69 21.42
C SER A 53 15.38 -2.17 20.08
N ILE A 54 16.17 -2.26 19.00
CA ILE A 54 15.79 -1.77 17.66
C ILE A 54 14.87 -2.78 16.92
N GLY A 55 14.77 -4.03 17.39
CA GLY A 55 14.05 -5.10 16.72
C GLY A 55 12.55 -5.24 17.01
N LEU A 56 11.95 -4.42 17.89
CA LEU A 56 10.58 -4.65 18.40
C LEU A 56 9.53 -3.64 17.94
N PHE A 57 9.87 -2.66 17.10
CA PHE A 57 8.86 -1.87 16.40
C PHE A 57 8.39 -2.62 15.15
N ALA A 58 7.61 -3.69 15.36
CA ALA A 58 6.69 -4.14 14.33
C ALA A 58 5.82 -2.94 13.93
N GLN A 59 6.01 -2.38 12.75
CA GLN A 59 5.22 -1.26 12.23
C GLN A 59 3.77 -1.74 12.12
N LYS A 60 2.95 -1.42 13.12
CA LYS A 60 1.50 -1.61 13.05
C LYS A 60 1.01 -0.93 11.78
N ALA A 61 0.37 -1.67 10.88
CA ALA A 61 -0.11 -1.09 9.63
C ALA A 61 -1.04 0.10 9.90
N ASP A 62 -0.59 1.27 9.45
CA ASP A 62 -1.35 2.52 9.39
C ASP A 62 -1.68 2.82 7.92
N PHE A 63 -2.97 2.77 7.59
CA PHE A 63 -3.46 3.02 6.24
C PHE A 63 -3.56 4.51 5.90
N LYS A 64 -3.24 5.44 6.81
CA LYS A 64 -3.35 6.90 6.57
C LYS A 64 -2.68 7.36 5.29
N LYS A 65 -1.47 6.88 5.00
CA LYS A 65 -0.74 7.25 3.78
C LYS A 65 -1.47 6.77 2.52
N ALA A 66 -1.95 5.52 2.53
CA ALA A 66 -2.74 4.98 1.43
C ALA A 66 -4.07 5.74 1.28
N ASP A 67 -4.73 6.07 2.38
CA ASP A 67 -5.97 6.84 2.41
C ASP A 67 -5.81 8.27 1.86
N ILE A 68 -4.66 8.93 2.10
CA ILE A 68 -4.35 10.23 1.50
C ILE A 68 -4.25 10.09 -0.03
N LEU A 69 -3.48 9.12 -0.51
CA LEU A 69 -3.30 8.87 -1.94
C LEU A 69 -4.63 8.47 -2.62
N TYR A 70 -5.42 7.62 -1.97
CA TYR A 70 -6.76 7.24 -2.40
C TYR A 70 -7.66 8.47 -2.59
N ARG A 71 -7.70 9.37 -1.61
CA ARG A 71 -8.49 10.62 -1.70
C ARG A 71 -7.99 11.55 -2.79
N GLN A 72 -6.69 11.53 -3.08
CA GLN A 72 -6.07 12.25 -4.19
C GLN A 72 -6.29 11.57 -5.55
N LYS A 73 -6.99 10.43 -5.60
CA LYS A 73 -7.19 9.57 -6.79
C LYS A 73 -5.88 8.99 -7.35
N SER A 74 -4.80 9.04 -6.56
CA SER A 74 -3.49 8.44 -6.81
C SER A 74 -3.54 6.93 -6.53
N TYR A 75 -4.41 6.22 -7.25
CA TYR A 75 -4.73 4.81 -6.99
C TYR A 75 -3.50 3.90 -7.18
N ALA A 76 -2.69 4.16 -8.21
CA ALA A 76 -1.48 3.41 -8.48
C ALA A 76 -0.47 3.50 -7.33
N GLU A 77 -0.35 4.68 -6.71
CA GLU A 77 0.49 4.87 -5.54
C GLU A 77 -0.12 4.28 -4.26
N ALA A 78 -1.45 4.25 -4.14
CA ALA A 78 -2.15 3.76 -2.96
C ALA A 78 -2.10 2.22 -2.84
N ILE A 79 -2.23 1.50 -3.96
CA ILE A 79 -2.28 0.03 -4.03
C ILE A 79 -1.17 -0.66 -3.23
N PRO A 80 0.14 -0.41 -3.49
CA PRO A 80 1.19 -1.16 -2.81
C PRO A 80 1.21 -0.94 -1.29
N ILE A 81 0.71 0.22 -0.83
CA ILE A 81 0.61 0.54 0.60
C ILE A 81 -0.56 -0.22 1.23
N TYR A 82 -1.72 -0.27 0.55
CA TYR A 82 -2.84 -1.08 1.02
C TYR A 82 -2.52 -2.57 1.05
N GLU A 83 -1.90 -3.11 -0.02
CA GLU A 83 -1.50 -4.52 -0.08
C GLU A 83 -0.56 -4.89 1.06
N LYS A 84 0.51 -4.11 1.25
CA LYS A 84 1.45 -4.34 2.35
C LYS A 84 0.77 -4.22 3.72
N GLY A 85 -0.10 -3.24 3.89
CA GLY A 85 -0.82 -3.04 5.15
C GLY A 85 -1.72 -4.24 5.48
N LEU A 86 -2.48 -4.73 4.50
CA LEU A 86 -3.41 -5.86 4.64
C LEU A 86 -2.73 -7.20 4.91
N GLN A 87 -1.44 -7.36 4.56
CA GLN A 87 -0.66 -8.55 4.96
C GLN A 87 -0.43 -8.64 6.47
N SER A 88 -0.43 -7.49 7.17
CA SER A 88 -0.09 -7.42 8.60
C SER A 88 -1.29 -7.12 9.50
N LYS A 89 -2.33 -6.49 8.96
CA LYS A 89 -3.54 -6.12 9.69
C LYS A 89 -4.74 -6.21 8.78
N ASP A 90 -5.69 -7.06 9.15
CA ASP A 90 -6.97 -7.10 8.45
C ASP A 90 -7.75 -5.79 8.66
N SER A 91 -8.34 -5.28 7.59
CA SER A 91 -9.16 -4.08 7.60
C SER A 91 -10.11 -4.07 6.43
N ARG A 92 -11.41 -4.18 6.73
CA ARG A 92 -12.47 -4.09 5.71
C ARG A 92 -12.38 -2.78 4.92
N SER A 93 -12.23 -1.64 5.61
CA SER A 93 -12.13 -0.34 4.97
C SER A 93 -10.94 -0.26 4.00
N ALA A 94 -9.77 -0.77 4.40
CA ALA A 94 -8.61 -0.82 3.51
C ALA A 94 -8.84 -1.76 2.32
N ARG A 95 -9.48 -2.92 2.54
CA ARG A 95 -9.82 -3.87 1.48
C ARG A 95 -10.79 -3.28 0.45
N SER A 96 -11.86 -2.60 0.89
CA SER A 96 -12.79 -1.93 -0.02
C SER A 96 -12.10 -0.83 -0.83
N LYS A 97 -11.25 0.00 -0.20
CA LYS A 97 -10.51 1.04 -0.91
C LYS A 97 -9.51 0.45 -1.91
N LEU A 98 -8.85 -0.66 -1.56
CA LEU A 98 -7.96 -1.39 -2.48
C LEU A 98 -8.73 -1.98 -3.66
N ALA A 99 -9.89 -2.60 -3.42
CA ALA A 99 -10.77 -3.12 -4.47
C ALA A 99 -11.18 -2.01 -5.44
N TYR A 100 -11.55 -0.86 -4.89
CA TYR A 100 -11.88 0.33 -5.68
C TYR A 100 -10.67 0.85 -6.47
N CYS A 101 -9.48 0.94 -5.87
CA CYS A 101 -8.25 1.31 -6.61
C CYS A 101 -8.03 0.38 -7.81
N TYR A 102 -8.20 -0.93 -7.62
CA TYR A 102 -8.05 -1.89 -8.70
C TYR A 102 -9.10 -1.74 -9.79
N LYS A 103 -10.36 -1.47 -9.42
CA LYS A 103 -11.43 -1.14 -10.36
C LYS A 103 -11.06 0.09 -11.21
N MET A 104 -10.61 1.17 -10.56
CA MET A 104 -10.29 2.43 -11.25
C MET A 104 -9.09 2.32 -12.22
N LEU A 105 -8.18 1.38 -11.97
CA LEU A 105 -7.06 1.08 -12.87
C LEU A 105 -7.36 -0.07 -13.84
N ASN A 106 -8.63 -0.44 -14.01
CA ASN A 106 -9.07 -1.54 -14.88
C ASN A 106 -8.37 -2.89 -14.58
N GLN A 107 -7.89 -3.09 -13.36
CA GLN A 107 -7.37 -4.36 -12.85
C GLN A 107 -8.53 -5.22 -12.33
N VAL A 108 -9.53 -5.44 -13.18
CA VAL A 108 -10.84 -5.99 -12.84
C VAL A 108 -10.75 -7.33 -12.12
N GLY A 109 -9.86 -8.23 -12.56
CA GLY A 109 -9.66 -9.53 -11.92
C GLY A 109 -9.19 -9.45 -10.48
N LYS A 110 -8.38 -8.44 -10.12
CA LYS A 110 -7.96 -8.22 -8.73
C LYS A 110 -9.06 -7.56 -7.90
N ALA A 111 -9.80 -6.62 -8.49
CA ALA A 111 -10.95 -6.00 -7.86
C ALA A 111 -12.02 -7.04 -7.51
N ALA A 112 -12.35 -7.93 -8.44
CA ALA A 112 -13.36 -8.99 -8.28
C ALA A 112 -13.06 -9.86 -7.06
N LYS A 113 -11.83 -10.34 -6.91
CA LYS A 113 -11.41 -11.16 -5.76
C LYS A 113 -11.59 -10.46 -4.42
N LEU A 114 -11.31 -9.16 -4.36
CA LEU A 114 -11.47 -8.41 -3.10
C LEU A 114 -12.93 -8.13 -2.79
N TYR A 115 -13.74 -7.82 -3.80
CA TYR A 115 -15.18 -7.64 -3.63
C TYR A 115 -15.90 -8.94 -3.28
N GLU A 116 -15.48 -10.07 -3.82
CA GLU A 116 -15.98 -11.40 -3.45
C GLU A 116 -15.75 -11.69 -1.96
N ILE A 117 -14.57 -11.36 -1.43
CA ILE A 117 -14.29 -11.48 0.01
C ILE A 117 -15.17 -10.53 0.82
N LEU A 118 -15.36 -9.29 0.37
CA LEU A 118 -16.23 -8.31 1.04
C LEU A 118 -17.70 -8.75 1.05
N ALA A 119 -18.14 -9.41 -0.01
CA ALA A 119 -19.51 -9.88 -0.23
C ALA A 119 -19.92 -11.03 0.69
N GLN A 120 -18.97 -11.77 1.26
CA GLN A 120 -19.22 -12.79 2.27
C GLN A 120 -19.61 -12.21 3.64
N ASP A 121 -19.48 -10.89 3.82
CA ASP A 121 -19.76 -10.22 5.08
C ASP A 121 -21.16 -9.60 5.08
N GLU A 122 -21.96 -9.91 6.10
CA GLU A 122 -23.30 -9.37 6.27
C GLU A 122 -23.32 -7.83 6.43
N ARG A 123 -22.21 -7.23 6.87
CA ARG A 123 -22.05 -5.77 7.04
C ARG A 123 -21.31 -5.13 5.86
N ILE A 124 -21.43 -5.71 4.67
CA ILE A 124 -20.95 -5.08 3.43
C ILE A 124 -21.61 -3.71 3.25
N ARG A 125 -20.84 -2.74 2.76
CA ARG A 125 -21.35 -1.38 2.51
C ARG A 125 -22.13 -1.37 1.19
N PRO A 126 -23.22 -0.59 1.08
CA PRO A 126 -23.95 -0.44 -0.19
C PRO A 126 -23.02 -0.16 -1.37
N ASP A 127 -22.14 0.83 -1.26
CA ASP A 127 -21.15 1.14 -2.31
C ASP A 127 -20.36 -0.08 -2.80
N ASP A 128 -19.96 -0.98 -1.89
CA ASP A 128 -19.18 -2.16 -2.26
C ASP A 128 -20.02 -3.20 -3.02
N LEU A 129 -21.34 -3.28 -2.76
CA LEU A 129 -22.27 -4.10 -3.55
C LEU A 129 -22.38 -3.57 -4.97
N TYR A 130 -22.60 -2.27 -5.11
CA TYR A 130 -22.74 -1.61 -6.41
C TYR A 130 -21.46 -1.76 -7.24
N TYR A 131 -20.29 -1.48 -6.64
CA TYR A 131 -19.02 -1.63 -7.34
C TYR A 131 -18.70 -3.09 -7.66
N TYR A 132 -19.13 -4.05 -6.85
CA TYR A 132 -18.98 -5.46 -7.20
C TYR A 132 -19.81 -5.82 -8.44
N GLY A 133 -21.05 -5.34 -8.51
CA GLY A 133 -21.88 -5.45 -9.71
C GLY A 133 -21.20 -4.89 -10.96
N GLU A 134 -20.63 -3.68 -10.89
CA GLU A 134 -19.90 -3.08 -12.01
C GLU A 134 -18.68 -3.90 -12.43
N VAL A 135 -17.92 -4.41 -11.45
CA VAL A 135 -16.75 -5.26 -11.71
C VAL A 135 -17.15 -6.57 -12.38
N LEU A 136 -18.20 -7.24 -11.90
CA LEU A 136 -18.72 -8.47 -12.53
C LEU A 136 -19.24 -8.21 -13.94
N MET A 137 -19.94 -7.09 -14.14
CA MET A 137 -20.44 -6.68 -15.46
C MET A 137 -19.29 -6.47 -16.45
N SER A 138 -18.19 -5.85 -16.03
CA SER A 138 -16.98 -5.70 -16.87
C SER A 138 -16.26 -7.01 -17.18
N GLN A 139 -16.56 -8.09 -16.45
CA GLN A 139 -16.09 -9.45 -16.76
C GLN A 139 -17.10 -10.24 -17.62
N GLY A 140 -18.20 -9.63 -18.05
CA GLY A 140 -19.27 -10.31 -18.78
C GLY A 140 -20.16 -11.20 -17.91
N LYS A 141 -20.02 -11.12 -16.57
CA LYS A 141 -20.80 -11.92 -15.62
C LYS A 141 -22.13 -11.24 -15.28
N TYR A 142 -22.96 -11.02 -16.29
CA TYR A 142 -24.19 -10.21 -16.19
C TYR A 142 -25.19 -10.75 -15.16
N ALA A 143 -25.39 -12.08 -15.11
CA ALA A 143 -26.31 -12.70 -14.16
C ALA A 143 -25.87 -12.49 -12.71
N GLU A 144 -24.59 -12.69 -12.40
CA GLU A 144 -24.03 -12.42 -11.06
C GLU A 144 -24.11 -10.92 -10.73
N ALA A 145 -23.75 -10.05 -11.68
CA ALA A 145 -23.78 -8.61 -11.50
C ALA A 145 -25.20 -8.10 -11.14
N LYS A 146 -26.22 -8.58 -11.85
CA LYS A 146 -27.63 -8.26 -11.59
C LYS A 146 -28.02 -8.54 -10.15
N SER A 147 -27.67 -9.70 -9.59
CA SER A 147 -27.99 -10.04 -8.20
C SER A 147 -27.41 -9.03 -7.20
N TRP A 148 -26.19 -8.55 -7.43
CA TRP A 148 -25.56 -7.55 -6.57
C TRP A 148 -26.17 -6.16 -6.72
N PHE A 149 -26.56 -5.76 -7.93
CA PHE A 149 -27.30 -4.51 -8.14
C PHE A 149 -28.69 -4.52 -7.49
N LEU A 150 -29.42 -5.64 -7.56
CA LEU A 150 -30.70 -5.78 -6.88
C LEU A 150 -30.53 -5.73 -5.35
N LYS A 151 -29.50 -6.40 -4.81
CA LYS A 151 -29.19 -6.33 -3.38
C LYS A 151 -28.81 -4.91 -2.93
N TYR A 152 -28.12 -4.15 -3.77
CA TYR A 152 -27.90 -2.72 -3.50
C TYR A 152 -29.21 -1.95 -3.45
N TYR A 153 -30.09 -2.16 -4.45
CA TYR A 153 -31.37 -1.46 -4.56
C TYR A 153 -32.32 -1.77 -3.39
N GLU A 154 -32.25 -2.97 -2.81
CA GLU A 154 -32.96 -3.32 -1.58
C GLU A 154 -32.52 -2.46 -0.38
N LEU A 155 -31.24 -2.05 -0.32
CA LEU A 155 -30.70 -1.23 0.77
C LEU A 155 -30.87 0.27 0.52
N GLU A 156 -30.79 0.70 -0.74
CA GLU A 156 -30.85 2.10 -1.17
C GLU A 156 -31.90 2.26 -2.29
N PRO A 157 -33.21 2.09 -2.00
CA PRO A 157 -34.27 2.02 -3.02
C PRO A 157 -34.54 3.36 -3.73
N ASP A 158 -34.18 4.49 -3.11
CA ASP A 158 -34.28 5.80 -3.74
C ASP A 158 -33.19 6.01 -4.83
N GLU A 159 -32.15 5.17 -4.83
CA GLU A 159 -31.08 5.19 -5.82
C GLU A 159 -31.37 4.25 -6.99
N GLU A 160 -32.19 4.69 -7.94
CA GLU A 160 -32.58 3.93 -9.13
C GLU A 160 -31.40 3.49 -10.03
N LYS A 161 -30.20 4.04 -9.84
CA LYS A 161 -29.02 3.71 -10.65
C LYS A 161 -28.76 2.20 -10.68
N ALA A 162 -28.92 1.52 -9.55
CA ALA A 162 -28.67 0.08 -9.47
C ALA A 162 -29.79 -0.72 -10.14
N PHE A 163 -31.04 -0.29 -10.02
CA PHE A 163 -32.15 -0.90 -10.76
C PHE A 163 -31.94 -0.80 -12.28
N ARG A 164 -31.51 0.37 -12.77
CA ARG A 164 -31.15 0.54 -14.19
C ARG A 164 -30.01 -0.38 -14.62
N MET A 165 -28.97 -0.53 -13.79
CA MET A 165 -27.85 -1.45 -14.06
C MET A 165 -28.29 -2.92 -14.05
N ALA A 166 -29.18 -3.31 -13.13
CA ALA A 166 -29.77 -4.64 -13.10
C ALA A 166 -30.56 -4.94 -14.38
N LYS A 167 -31.34 -3.98 -14.88
CA LYS A 167 -32.05 -4.09 -16.16
C LYS A 167 -31.07 -4.18 -17.34
N ALA A 168 -30.02 -3.36 -17.35
CA ALA A 168 -29.00 -3.40 -18.39
C ALA A 168 -28.33 -4.78 -18.48
N CYS A 169 -28.12 -5.48 -17.36
CA CYS A 169 -27.59 -6.85 -17.36
C CYS A 169 -28.48 -7.85 -18.11
N ASP A 170 -29.80 -7.64 -18.15
CA ASP A 170 -30.72 -8.49 -18.92
C ASP A 170 -30.72 -8.13 -20.42
N GLU A 171 -30.45 -6.86 -20.76
CA GLU A 171 -30.49 -6.35 -22.13
C GLU A 171 -29.21 -6.62 -22.91
N VAL A 172 -28.04 -6.58 -22.25
CA VAL A 172 -26.72 -6.71 -22.90
C VAL A 172 -26.59 -7.94 -23.81
N PRO A 173 -27.06 -9.14 -23.46
CA PRO A 173 -26.99 -10.31 -24.34
C PRO A 173 -27.71 -10.15 -25.68
N PHE A 174 -28.63 -9.19 -25.80
CA PHE A 174 -29.43 -8.92 -27.00
C PHE A 174 -28.97 -7.68 -27.77
N ILE A 175 -27.94 -6.97 -27.29
CA ILE A 175 -27.39 -5.82 -27.99
C ILE A 175 -26.60 -6.32 -29.21
N GLU A 176 -27.08 -6.01 -30.40
CA GLU A 176 -26.36 -6.27 -31.64
C GLU A 176 -25.15 -5.33 -31.76
N ALA A 177 -24.03 -5.87 -32.24
CA ALA A 177 -22.84 -5.06 -32.50
C ALA A 177 -23.13 -4.03 -33.59
N LEU A 178 -22.90 -2.75 -33.29
CA LEU A 178 -23.12 -1.65 -34.25
C LEU A 178 -22.19 -1.75 -35.48
N PHE A 179 -20.99 -2.31 -35.29
CA PHE A 179 -20.00 -2.50 -36.34
C PHE A 179 -19.51 -3.96 -36.34
N PRO A 180 -20.32 -4.92 -36.81
CA PRO A 180 -20.00 -6.35 -36.72
C PRO A 180 -18.77 -6.74 -37.54
N GLN A 181 -18.39 -5.89 -38.51
CA GLN A 181 -17.22 -6.07 -39.38
C GLN A 181 -15.96 -5.37 -38.83
N ALA A 182 -16.10 -4.54 -37.80
CA ALA A 182 -14.97 -3.85 -37.21
C ALA A 182 -14.26 -4.78 -36.23
N SER A 183 -12.95 -4.88 -36.36
CA SER A 183 -12.08 -5.49 -35.34
C SER A 183 -11.20 -4.41 -34.73
N VAL A 184 -11.00 -4.51 -33.42
CA VAL A 184 -10.04 -3.68 -32.69
C VAL A 184 -8.76 -4.50 -32.57
N ALA A 185 -7.65 -3.91 -32.99
CA ALA A 185 -6.33 -4.48 -32.83
C ALA A 185 -5.42 -3.47 -32.12
N GLU A 186 -4.38 -3.97 -31.47
CA GLU A 186 -3.35 -3.09 -30.92
C GLU A 186 -2.69 -2.28 -32.04
N PHE A 187 -2.51 -0.98 -31.79
CA PHE A 187 -1.81 -0.12 -32.72
C PHE A 187 -0.28 -0.32 -32.53
N PRO A 188 0.49 -0.61 -33.60
CA PRO A 188 1.92 -0.93 -33.48
C PRO A 188 2.80 0.15 -32.84
N HIS A 189 2.32 1.39 -32.78
CA HIS A 189 3.05 2.53 -32.20
C HIS A 189 2.53 2.93 -30.82
N ASN A 190 1.74 2.07 -30.16
CA ASN A 190 1.32 2.29 -28.78
C ASN A 190 2.53 2.49 -27.87
N SER A 191 2.43 3.45 -26.96
CA SER A 191 3.47 3.79 -26.00
C SER A 191 3.03 3.48 -24.57
N PRO A 192 3.99 3.39 -23.62
CA PRO A 192 3.67 3.20 -22.20
C PRO A 192 3.06 4.45 -21.52
N TYR A 193 2.90 5.57 -22.24
CA TYR A 193 2.36 6.83 -21.74
C TYR A 193 0.94 7.06 -22.24
N ASP A 194 0.10 7.79 -21.51
CA ASP A 194 -1.27 8.11 -21.90
C ASP A 194 -1.24 9.01 -23.15
N GLU A 195 -1.95 8.61 -24.20
CA GLU A 195 -2.13 9.35 -25.44
C GLU A 195 -3.62 9.59 -25.68
N ASN A 196 -4.00 10.84 -25.87
CA ASN A 196 -5.40 11.27 -25.92
C ASN A 196 -5.68 12.17 -27.13
N SER A 197 -6.95 12.20 -27.54
CA SER A 197 -7.47 13.12 -28.57
C SER A 197 -6.71 13.05 -29.91
N PRO A 198 -6.58 11.88 -30.56
CA PRO A 198 -5.94 11.79 -31.86
C PRO A 198 -6.76 12.51 -32.93
N VAL A 199 -6.09 13.28 -33.77
CA VAL A 199 -6.67 13.96 -34.95
C VAL A 199 -5.77 13.75 -36.16
N PHE A 200 -6.38 13.62 -37.35
CA PHE A 200 -5.63 13.59 -38.59
C PHE A 200 -5.10 14.99 -38.93
N TYR A 201 -3.79 15.10 -39.19
CA TYR A 201 -3.16 16.36 -39.57
C TYR A 201 -1.94 16.11 -40.48
N ASN A 202 -1.84 16.83 -41.60
CA ASN A 202 -0.74 16.73 -42.58
C ASN A 202 -0.30 15.30 -42.90
N ASN A 203 -1.26 14.44 -43.31
CA ASN A 203 -1.01 13.03 -43.64
C ASN A 203 -0.45 12.17 -42.48
N GLY A 204 -0.66 12.60 -41.23
CA GLY A 204 -0.32 11.89 -40.01
C GLY A 204 -1.39 12.02 -38.93
N ILE A 205 -1.05 11.57 -37.72
CA ILE A 205 -1.92 11.68 -36.54
C ILE A 205 -1.20 12.54 -35.50
N VAL A 206 -1.89 13.55 -34.97
CA VAL A 206 -1.46 14.37 -33.84
C VAL A 206 -2.32 14.01 -32.65
N PHE A 207 -1.70 13.83 -31.49
CA PHE A 207 -2.37 13.50 -30.24
C PHE A 207 -1.70 14.26 -29.08
N SER A 208 -2.41 14.40 -27.98
CA SER A 208 -1.84 14.87 -26.72
C SER A 208 -1.22 13.69 -25.98
N SER A 209 -0.04 13.85 -25.39
CA SER A 209 0.63 12.77 -24.67
C SER A 209 1.21 13.23 -23.35
N ASP A 210 1.09 12.37 -22.35
CA ASP A 210 1.77 12.52 -21.06
C ASP A 210 3.24 12.08 -21.11
N LYS A 211 3.69 11.63 -22.29
CA LYS A 211 5.10 11.39 -22.59
C LYS A 211 5.89 12.65 -22.33
N LYS A 212 6.78 12.58 -21.35
CA LYS A 212 7.51 13.72 -20.85
C LYS A 212 8.94 13.78 -21.35
N THR A 213 9.37 15.00 -21.63
CA THR A 213 10.75 15.48 -21.44
C THR A 213 10.96 16.06 -20.00
N GLY A 214 10.06 15.77 -19.03
CA GLY A 214 10.07 16.31 -17.64
C GLY A 214 9.34 15.47 -16.54
N VAL A 215 8.80 16.09 -15.47
CA VAL A 215 8.30 15.44 -14.21
C VAL A 215 7.05 14.55 -14.34
N LYS A 216 7.16 13.21 -14.35
CA LYS A 216 6.03 12.27 -14.51
C LYS A 216 4.89 12.52 -13.48
N LEU A 217 3.69 12.87 -13.93
CA LEU A 217 2.53 13.19 -13.07
C LEU A 217 1.78 11.94 -12.58
N LEU A 218 1.66 10.90 -13.42
CA LEU A 218 0.99 9.63 -13.11
C LEU A 218 1.98 8.47 -13.26
N LYS A 219 2.07 7.56 -12.29
CA LYS A 219 3.00 6.42 -12.37
C LYS A 219 2.58 5.33 -13.34
N GLN A 220 1.28 5.13 -13.51
CA GLN A 220 0.68 4.09 -14.34
C GLN A 220 -0.45 4.70 -15.18
N LYS A 221 -0.59 4.21 -16.42
CA LYS A 221 -1.70 4.50 -17.33
C LYS A 221 -3.03 4.34 -16.61
N SER A 222 -3.94 5.28 -16.83
CA SER A 222 -5.32 5.14 -16.37
C SER A 222 -5.98 4.02 -17.16
N GLY A 223 -6.40 2.95 -16.49
CA GLY A 223 -7.14 1.87 -17.15
C GLY A 223 -8.50 2.29 -17.71
N THR A 224 -8.98 3.49 -17.37
CA THR A 224 -10.26 4.05 -17.83
C THR A 224 -10.11 4.99 -19.03
N THR A 225 -9.01 5.77 -19.10
CA THR A 225 -8.83 6.81 -20.12
C THR A 225 -7.76 6.50 -21.16
N GLY A 226 -7.07 5.35 -21.02
CA GLY A 226 -6.02 4.94 -21.95
C GLY A 226 -4.64 5.16 -21.38
#